data_AF-A0A816P576-F1
#
_entry.id   AF-A0A816P576-F1
#
_cell.length_a   1.000
_cell.length_b   1.000
_cell.length_c   1.000
_cell.angle_alpha   90.00
_cell.angle_beta   90.00
_cell.angle_gamma   90.00
#
_symmetry.space_group_name_H-M   'P 1'
#
loop_
_entity.id
_entity.type
_entity.pdbx_description
1 polymer ?
#
loop_
_entity_poly.entity_id
_entity_poly.type
_entity_poly.pdbx_seq_one_letter_code
_entity_poly.pdbx_strand_id
1 'polypeptide(L)'
;MNWFAERRNVTAVGNGRLTARVNEILEGNFENSGGMLVRRINNVEFEVKDKVGSSYHVNLLEKTCSCFSFQKLLIPCSHAIASAINEKVRIESLVSDFYSLETLTSAYAEDIVPITTETEIREGIFGKEGESVIIFPPSSRRPPGRPRKSRILSTGEIRVNKTC
;
A
#
# COMPACT_ATOMS: atom_id res chain seq x y z
N MET A 1 17.56 -7.90 -13.36
CA MET A 1 16.46 -7.14 -12.73
C MET A 1 15.48 -6.76 -13.83
N ASN A 2 14.47 -7.59 -14.10
CA ASN A 2 13.50 -7.34 -15.21
C ASN A 2 12.18 -6.74 -14.72
N TRP A 3 12.07 -6.52 -13.41
CA TRP A 3 10.84 -6.10 -12.73
C TRP A 3 10.20 -4.84 -13.31
N PHE A 4 11.01 -3.83 -13.68
CA PHE A 4 10.50 -2.58 -14.27
C PHE A 4 9.85 -2.84 -15.64
N ALA A 5 10.50 -3.65 -16.46
CA ALA A 5 9.99 -4.04 -17.77
C ALA A 5 8.74 -4.93 -17.64
N GLU A 6 8.70 -5.84 -16.67
CA GLU A 6 7.53 -6.66 -16.37
C GLU A 6 6.32 -5.80 -15.99
N ARG A 7 6.49 -4.79 -15.13
CA ARG A 7 5.41 -3.90 -14.70
C ARG A 7 4.80 -3.07 -15.83
N ARG A 8 5.61 -2.70 -16.84
CA ARG A 8 5.11 -2.06 -18.07
C ARG A 8 4.17 -2.97 -18.87
N ASN A 9 4.44 -4.27 -18.88
CA ASN A 9 3.68 -5.24 -19.66
C ASN A 9 2.43 -5.77 -18.93
N VAL A 10 2.19 -5.38 -17.67
CA VAL A 10 1.06 -5.88 -16.86
C VAL A 10 -0.31 -5.58 -17.49
N THR A 11 -0.43 -4.49 -18.26
CA THR A 11 -1.69 -4.16 -18.95
C THR A 11 -2.02 -5.05 -20.14
N ALA A 12 -1.05 -5.76 -20.71
CA ALA A 12 -1.34 -6.75 -21.75
C ALA A 12 -2.06 -8.00 -21.22
N VAL A 13 -2.04 -8.22 -19.91
CA VAL A 13 -2.52 -9.45 -19.25
C VAL A 13 -3.69 -9.18 -18.28
N GLY A 14 -3.92 -7.92 -17.89
CA GLY A 14 -4.93 -7.57 -16.88
C GLY A 14 -6.36 -7.54 -17.42
N ASN A 15 -7.18 -8.53 -17.06
CA ASN A 15 -8.64 -8.44 -17.19
C ASN A 15 -9.21 -7.59 -16.04
N GLY A 16 -9.54 -6.32 -16.29
CA GLY A 16 -10.32 -5.47 -15.37
C GLY A 16 -9.70 -4.10 -15.03
N ARG A 17 -10.27 -3.41 -14.04
CA ARG A 17 -9.85 -2.04 -13.62
C ARG A 17 -8.60 -2.04 -12.72
N LEU A 18 -8.43 -3.08 -11.92
CA LEU A 18 -7.47 -3.15 -10.81
C LEU A 18 -6.30 -4.07 -11.11
N THR A 19 -5.17 -3.85 -10.42
CA THR A 19 -4.01 -4.76 -10.50
C THR A 19 -4.32 -6.16 -9.96
N ALA A 20 -3.68 -7.18 -10.54
CA ALA A 20 -3.89 -8.59 -10.16
C ALA A 20 -3.68 -8.85 -8.65
N ARG A 21 -2.66 -8.23 -8.06
CA ARG A 21 -2.38 -8.35 -6.62
C ARG A 21 -3.52 -7.80 -5.76
N VAL A 22 -4.19 -6.75 -6.22
CA VAL A 22 -5.29 -6.14 -5.48
C VAL A 22 -6.55 -6.99 -5.62
N ASN A 23 -6.79 -7.58 -6.79
CA ASN A 23 -7.87 -8.56 -6.97
C ASN A 23 -7.70 -9.77 -6.03
N GLU A 24 -6.48 -10.31 -5.91
CA GLU A 24 -6.17 -11.40 -4.97
C GLU A 24 -6.47 -11.02 -3.51
N ILE A 25 -6.12 -9.79 -3.10
CA ILE A 25 -6.43 -9.29 -1.75
C ILE A 25 -7.94 -9.15 -1.55
N LEU A 26 -8.66 -8.65 -2.56
CA LEU A 26 -10.12 -8.51 -2.51
C LEU A 26 -10.81 -9.86 -2.38
N GLU A 27 -10.36 -10.86 -3.13
CA GLU A 27 -10.89 -12.23 -3.08
C GLU A 27 -10.70 -12.83 -1.68
N GLY A 28 -9.50 -12.75 -1.11
CA GLY A 28 -9.26 -13.20 0.26
C GLY A 28 -10.07 -12.42 1.31
N ASN A 29 -10.23 -11.10 1.15
CA ASN A 29 -11.07 -10.32 2.05
C ASN A 29 -12.56 -10.65 1.90
N PHE A 30 -13.00 -11.00 0.68
CA PHE A 30 -14.37 -11.41 0.37
C PHE A 30 -14.70 -12.74 1.04
N GLU A 31 -13.83 -13.75 0.94
CA GLU A 31 -13.98 -15.02 1.65
C GLU A 31 -14.07 -14.81 3.16
N ASN A 32 -13.20 -13.95 3.70
CA ASN A 32 -13.19 -13.63 5.13
C ASN A 32 -14.44 -12.87 5.59
N SER A 33 -15.09 -12.11 4.71
CA SER A 33 -16.30 -11.36 5.02
C SER A 33 -17.54 -12.25 5.25
N GLY A 34 -17.52 -13.47 4.74
CA GLY A 34 -18.64 -14.40 4.84
C GLY A 34 -18.97 -14.75 6.29
N GLY A 35 -20.26 -14.70 6.65
CA GLY A 35 -20.73 -15.06 7.99
C GLY A 35 -20.62 -13.94 9.05
N MET A 36 -20.21 -12.74 8.67
CA MET A 36 -20.28 -11.56 9.54
C MET A 36 -21.71 -11.01 9.60
N LEU A 37 -22.12 -10.51 10.77
CA LEU A 37 -23.43 -9.86 10.94
C LEU A 37 -23.29 -8.36 10.76
N VAL A 38 -23.99 -7.80 9.78
CA VAL A 38 -23.99 -6.37 9.47
C VAL A 38 -25.27 -5.73 9.98
N ARG A 39 -25.13 -4.67 10.79
CA ARG A 39 -26.22 -3.83 11.26
C ARG A 39 -26.02 -2.40 10.76
N ARG A 40 -26.97 -1.91 9.98
CA ARG A 40 -26.97 -0.53 9.49
C ARG A 40 -27.16 0.46 10.65
N ILE A 41 -26.30 1.47 10.73
CA ILE A 41 -26.42 2.60 11.66
C ILE A 41 -27.12 3.77 10.96
N ASN A 42 -26.66 4.11 9.75
CA ASN A 42 -27.27 5.12 8.89
C ASN A 42 -27.02 4.78 7.41
N ASN A 43 -27.14 5.74 6.50
CA ASN A 43 -27.00 5.48 5.06
C ASN A 43 -25.59 5.05 4.64
N VAL A 44 -24.56 5.38 5.41
CA VAL A 44 -23.15 5.17 5.06
C VAL A 44 -22.34 4.45 6.15
N GLU A 45 -22.88 4.31 7.36
CA GLU A 45 -22.25 3.70 8.53
C GLU A 45 -22.91 2.39 8.97
N PHE A 46 -22.08 1.46 9.37
CA PHE A 46 -22.45 0.09 9.71
C PHE A 46 -21.68 -0.39 10.94
N GLU A 47 -22.36 -1.16 11.78
CA GLU A 47 -21.73 -2.03 12.76
C GLU A 47 -21.61 -3.43 12.15
N VAL A 48 -20.41 -4.00 12.16
CA VAL A 48 -20.14 -5.35 11.69
C VAL A 48 -19.65 -6.19 12.86
N LYS A 49 -20.35 -7.28 13.16
CA LYS A 49 -19.90 -8.29 14.13
C LYS A 49 -19.24 -9.45 13.40
N ASP A 50 -17.98 -9.71 13.75
CA ASP A 50 -17.24 -10.85 13.22
C ASP A 50 -17.66 -12.16 13.91
N LYS A 51 -17.21 -13.29 13.37
CA LYS A 51 -17.51 -14.67 13.83
C LYS A 51 -17.15 -14.91 15.29
N VAL A 52 -16.15 -14.17 15.80
CA VAL A 52 -15.68 -14.23 17.20
C VAL A 52 -16.53 -13.34 18.13
N GLY A 53 -17.44 -12.53 17.58
CA GLY A 53 -18.34 -11.64 18.33
C GLY A 53 -17.81 -10.22 18.54
N SER A 54 -16.62 -9.89 18.02
CA SER A 54 -16.08 -8.52 18.05
C SER A 54 -16.85 -7.60 17.10
N SER A 55 -17.21 -6.40 17.56
CA SER A 55 -17.87 -5.36 16.76
C SER A 55 -16.86 -4.40 16.14
N TYR A 56 -17.10 -4.03 14.89
CA TYR A 56 -16.33 -3.06 14.13
C TYR A 56 -17.26 -1.98 13.55
N HIS A 57 -16.78 -0.75 13.54
CA HIS A 57 -17.47 0.37 12.88
C HIS A 57 -16.91 0.54 11.47
N VAL A 58 -17.78 0.61 10.47
CA VAL A 58 -17.43 0.78 9.06
C VAL A 58 -18.16 2.01 8.52
N ASN A 59 -17.45 2.89 7.83
CA ASN A 59 -18.05 3.96 7.04
C ASN A 59 -17.63 3.79 5.57
N LEU A 60 -18.60 3.51 4.69
CA LEU A 60 -18.35 3.23 3.28
C LEU A 60 -18.06 4.48 2.44
N LEU A 61 -18.57 5.65 2.87
CA LEU A 61 -18.34 6.93 2.18
C LEU A 61 -16.91 7.42 2.43
N GLU A 62 -16.51 7.49 3.70
CA GLU A 62 -15.18 7.91 4.12
C GLU A 62 -14.11 6.81 3.92
N LYS A 63 -14.54 5.61 3.49
CA LYS A 63 -13.67 4.46 3.27
C LYS A 63 -12.85 4.09 4.51
N THR A 64 -13.50 4.07 5.68
CA THR A 64 -12.85 3.77 6.97
C THR A 64 -13.43 2.55 7.66
N CYS A 65 -12.60 1.89 8.47
CA CYS A 65 -13.01 0.84 9.38
C CYS A 65 -12.23 0.94 10.70
N SER A 66 -12.86 0.60 11.83
CA SER A 66 -12.19 0.54 13.13
C SER A 66 -11.10 -0.53 13.21
N CYS A 67 -11.02 -1.47 12.25
CA CYS A 67 -9.89 -2.40 12.13
C CYS A 67 -8.63 -1.77 11.52
N PHE A 68 -8.70 -0.51 11.08
CA PHE A 68 -7.62 0.28 10.47
C PHE A 68 -7.07 -0.18 9.11
N SER A 69 -7.35 -1.40 8.67
CA SER A 69 -6.87 -1.91 7.39
C SER A 69 -7.38 -1.11 6.19
N PHE A 70 -8.64 -0.65 6.23
CA PHE A 70 -9.25 0.04 5.09
C PHE A 70 -8.55 1.38 4.79
N GLN A 71 -8.45 2.27 5.77
CA GLN A 71 -7.78 3.56 5.60
C GLN A 71 -6.25 3.43 5.40
N LYS A 72 -5.63 2.37 5.94
CA LYS A 72 -4.18 2.17 5.80
C LYS A 72 -3.79 1.66 4.43
N LEU A 73 -4.56 0.71 3.90
CA LEU A 73 -4.26 0.07 2.62
C LEU A 73 -5.03 0.70 1.45
N LEU A 74 -6.04 1.53 1.73
CA LEU A 74 -6.97 2.08 0.73
C LEU A 74 -7.66 0.99 -0.12
N ILE A 75 -7.77 -0.20 0.48
CA ILE A 75 -8.43 -1.41 -0.05
C ILE A 75 -9.45 -1.84 1.01
N PRO A 76 -10.71 -2.12 0.63
CA PRO A 76 -11.72 -2.52 1.59
C PRO A 76 -11.31 -3.80 2.34
N CYS A 77 -11.36 -3.75 3.66
CA CYS A 77 -11.18 -4.91 4.53
C CYS A 77 -12.41 -5.83 4.49
N SER A 78 -12.32 -7.03 5.08
CA SER A 78 -13.44 -7.98 5.16
C SER A 78 -14.71 -7.36 5.77
N HIS A 79 -14.60 -6.54 6.82
CA HIS A 79 -15.76 -5.83 7.39
C HIS A 79 -16.40 -4.82 6.43
N ALA A 80 -15.56 -4.09 5.69
CA ALA A 80 -16.04 -3.14 4.67
C ALA A 80 -16.71 -3.88 3.51
N ILE A 81 -16.17 -5.02 3.09
CA ILE A 81 -16.79 -5.88 2.08
C ILE A 81 -18.13 -6.43 2.55
N ALA A 82 -18.23 -6.93 3.79
CA ALA A 82 -19.50 -7.39 4.34
C ALA A 82 -20.57 -6.28 4.31
N SER A 83 -20.19 -5.05 4.69
CA SER A 83 -21.07 -3.88 4.64
C SER A 83 -21.46 -3.51 3.21
N ALA A 84 -20.51 -3.55 2.28
CA ALA A 84 -20.74 -3.24 0.87
C ALA A 84 -21.71 -4.24 0.22
N ILE A 85 -21.56 -5.53 0.51
CA ILE A 85 -22.49 -6.57 0.03
C ILE A 85 -23.90 -6.32 0.58
N ASN A 86 -24.03 -5.96 1.86
CA ASN A 86 -25.31 -5.69 2.49
C ASN A 86 -26.06 -4.52 1.82
N GLU A 87 -25.35 -3.46 1.47
CA GLU A 87 -25.91 -2.28 0.77
C GLU A 87 -25.85 -2.38 -0.77
N LYS A 88 -25.42 -3.52 -1.33
CA LYS A 88 -25.27 -3.74 -2.78
C LYS A 88 -24.35 -2.71 -3.47
N VAL A 89 -23.34 -2.25 -2.74
CA VAL A 89 -22.27 -1.38 -3.26
C VAL A 89 -21.23 -2.24 -3.95
N ARG A 90 -20.77 -1.82 -5.14
CA ARG A 90 -19.71 -2.53 -5.87
C ARG A 90 -18.39 -2.43 -5.12
N ILE A 91 -17.86 -3.56 -4.65
CA ILE A 91 -16.61 -3.63 -3.85
C ILE A 91 -15.44 -2.92 -4.56
N GLU A 92 -15.30 -3.12 -5.87
CA GLU A 92 -14.24 -2.50 -6.66
C GLU A 92 -14.27 -0.97 -6.63
N SER A 93 -15.43 -0.34 -6.44
CA SER A 93 -15.55 1.13 -6.35
C SER A 93 -14.99 1.71 -5.04
N LEU A 94 -14.84 0.86 -4.02
CA LEU A 94 -14.30 1.25 -2.73
C LEU A 94 -12.76 1.29 -2.74
N VAL A 95 -12.13 0.54 -3.66
CA VAL A 95 -10.68 0.54 -3.85
C VAL A 95 -10.20 1.89 -4.38
N SER A 96 -9.12 2.41 -3.83
CA SER A 96 -8.49 3.65 -4.32
C SER A 96 -7.94 3.50 -5.74
N ASP A 97 -8.02 4.58 -6.50
CA ASP A 97 -7.52 4.65 -7.88
C ASP A 97 -6.00 4.51 -7.97
N PHE A 98 -5.26 4.67 -6.87
CA PHE A 98 -3.83 4.34 -6.80
C PHE A 98 -3.51 2.90 -7.23
N TYR A 99 -4.49 2.00 -7.13
CA TYR A 99 -4.38 0.59 -7.51
C TYR A 99 -4.97 0.26 -8.88
N SER A 100 -5.42 1.27 -9.62
CA SER A 100 -5.91 1.10 -10.99
C SER A 100 -4.76 0.72 -11.93
N LEU A 101 -5.09 -0.07 -12.96
CA LEU A 101 -4.13 -0.36 -14.03
C LEU A 101 -3.69 0.91 -14.75
N GLU A 102 -4.58 1.89 -14.91
CA GLU A 102 -4.29 3.19 -15.51
C GLU A 102 -3.22 3.98 -14.74
N THR A 103 -3.33 4.00 -13.39
CA THR A 103 -2.31 4.65 -12.55
C THR A 103 -0.99 3.88 -12.63
N LEU A 104 -1.04 2.55 -12.63
CA LEU A 104 0.18 1.74 -12.80
C LEU A 104 0.85 2.00 -14.15
N THR A 105 0.09 2.05 -15.26
CA THR A 105 0.67 2.36 -16.58
C THR A 105 1.26 3.74 -16.64
N SER A 106 0.56 4.73 -16.08
CA SER A 106 1.04 6.11 -16.10
C SER A 106 2.33 6.26 -15.29
N ALA A 107 2.43 5.56 -14.15
CA ALA A 107 3.62 5.59 -13.31
C ALA A 107 4.86 4.93 -13.96
N TYR A 108 4.65 3.98 -14.87
CA TYR A 108 5.72 3.25 -15.56
C TYR A 108 5.73 3.52 -17.08
N ALA A 109 5.11 4.62 -17.53
CA ALA A 109 5.02 4.94 -18.96
C ALA A 109 6.40 5.21 -19.58
N GLU A 110 7.31 5.80 -18.79
CA GLU A 110 8.67 6.10 -19.20
C GLU A 110 9.65 4.95 -18.88
N ASP A 111 10.75 4.92 -19.63
CA ASP A 111 11.80 3.94 -19.44
C ASP A 111 12.71 4.31 -18.27
N ILE A 112 12.78 3.41 -17.29
CA ILE A 112 13.75 3.50 -16.20
C ILE A 112 15.04 2.87 -16.70
N VAL A 113 15.93 3.72 -17.21
CA VAL A 113 17.26 3.34 -17.70
C VAL A 113 18.30 3.37 -16.58
N PRO A 114 19.28 2.45 -16.57
CA PRO A 114 20.38 2.53 -15.64
C PRO A 114 21.22 3.78 -15.92
N ILE A 115 21.73 4.41 -14.87
CA ILE A 115 22.71 5.49 -15.00
C ILE A 115 24.06 4.85 -15.30
N THR A 116 24.66 5.21 -16.44
CA THR A 116 25.88 4.60 -16.96
C THR A 116 27.10 5.51 -16.91
N THR A 117 26.90 6.82 -16.79
CA THR A 117 28.00 7.80 -16.76
C THR A 117 27.91 8.75 -15.56
N GLU A 118 29.06 9.25 -15.10
CA GLU A 118 29.14 10.21 -13.99
C GLU A 118 28.52 11.58 -14.36
N THR A 119 28.44 11.89 -15.65
CA THR A 119 27.71 13.03 -16.22
C THR A 119 26.20 12.87 -16.09
N GLU A 120 25.63 11.69 -16.38
CA GLU A 120 24.20 11.39 -16.17
C GLU A 120 23.81 11.45 -14.69
N ILE A 121 24.72 11.08 -13.78
CA ILE A 121 24.51 11.26 -12.32
C ILE A 121 24.33 12.74 -11.99
N ARG A 122 25.18 13.61 -12.54
CA ARG A 122 25.09 15.06 -12.32
C ARG A 122 23.83 15.66 -12.94
N GLU A 123 23.46 15.26 -14.15
CA GLU A 123 22.25 15.77 -14.80
C GLU A 123 20.96 15.25 -14.12
N GLY A 124 20.96 14.00 -13.65
CA GLY A 124 19.82 13.39 -12.96
C GLY A 124 19.60 13.90 -11.52
N ILE A 125 20.67 14.30 -10.82
CA ILE A 125 20.58 14.85 -9.45
C ILE A 125 20.25 16.36 -9.45
N PHE A 126 20.75 17.11 -10.44
CA PHE A 126 20.68 18.58 -10.45
C PHE A 126 19.60 19.14 -11.40
N GLY A 127 18.91 18.26 -12.14
CA GLY A 127 18.02 18.68 -13.23
C GLY A 127 18.78 19.41 -14.34
N LYS A 128 18.09 19.71 -15.45
CA LYS A 128 18.69 20.45 -16.58
C LYS A 128 19.15 21.88 -16.22
N GLU A 129 18.77 22.40 -15.06
CA GLU A 129 19.05 23.78 -14.63
C GLU A 129 20.07 23.91 -13.49
N GLY A 130 20.74 22.82 -13.08
CA GLY A 130 21.87 22.92 -12.15
C GLY A 130 21.51 23.33 -10.72
N GLU A 131 20.22 23.39 -10.37
CA GLU A 131 19.78 23.59 -8.99
C GLU A 131 19.99 22.28 -8.21
N SER A 132 20.97 22.30 -7.32
CA SER A 132 21.11 21.23 -6.33
C SER A 132 19.84 21.19 -5.47
N VAL A 133 19.05 20.13 -5.61
CA VAL A 133 17.97 19.87 -4.64
C VAL A 133 18.65 19.53 -3.32
N ILE A 134 18.71 20.49 -2.40
CA ILE A 134 19.22 20.28 -1.05
C ILE A 134 18.18 19.46 -0.29
N ILE A 135 18.33 18.13 -0.30
CA ILE A 135 17.50 17.22 0.47
C ILE A 135 18.05 17.19 1.90
N PHE A 136 17.35 17.83 2.83
CA PHE A 136 17.64 17.68 4.25
C PHE A 136 17.13 16.31 4.75
N PRO A 137 17.86 15.65 5.66
CA PRO A 137 17.32 14.47 6.32
C PRO A 137 16.00 14.84 7.00
N PRO A 138 15.01 13.94 7.03
CA PRO A 138 13.75 14.20 7.73
C PRO A 138 14.06 14.58 9.18
N SER A 139 13.31 15.55 9.71
CA SER A 139 13.44 16.00 11.10
C SER A 139 12.91 14.92 12.04
N SER A 140 13.69 13.84 12.19
CA SER A 140 13.36 12.71 13.06
C SER A 140 13.94 12.96 14.45
N ARG A 141 13.07 13.01 15.46
CA ARG A 141 13.52 13.00 16.85
C ARG A 141 13.95 11.58 17.22
N ARG A 142 15.08 11.46 17.92
CA ARG A 142 15.48 10.17 18.50
C ARG A 142 14.39 9.70 19.46
N PRO A 143 13.92 8.44 19.38
CA PRO A 143 12.92 7.94 20.32
C PRO A 143 13.43 8.07 21.76
N PRO A 144 12.53 8.33 22.73
CA PRO A 144 12.93 8.49 24.13
C PRO A 144 13.62 7.21 24.63
N GLY A 145 14.70 7.39 25.39
CA GLY A 145 15.46 6.29 26.00
C GLY A 145 16.95 6.33 25.71
N ARG A 146 17.69 5.41 26.33
CA ARG A 146 19.14 5.30 26.17
C ARG A 146 19.47 4.75 24.77
N PRO A 147 20.34 5.42 23.99
CA PRO A 147 20.87 4.85 22.76
C PRO A 147 21.49 3.47 23.01
N ARG A 148 21.23 2.52 22.12
CA ARG A 148 21.88 1.21 22.18
C ARG A 148 23.39 1.37 22.04
N LYS A 149 24.17 0.62 22.82
CA LYS A 149 25.64 0.59 22.70
C LYS A 149 26.10 -0.03 21.36
N SER A 150 25.30 -0.95 20.81
CA SER A 150 25.58 -1.59 19.53
C SER A 150 24.48 -1.30 18.52
N ARG A 151 24.88 -1.10 17.26
CA ARG A 151 23.99 -0.96 16.12
C ARG A 151 23.19 -2.25 15.90
N ILE A 152 21.95 -2.12 15.42
CA ILE A 152 21.15 -3.24 14.91
C ILE A 152 21.71 -3.63 13.55
N LEU A 153 22.05 -4.89 13.37
CA LEU A 153 22.55 -5.41 12.10
C LEU A 153 21.41 -5.50 11.08
N SER A 154 21.72 -5.17 9.82
CA SER A 154 20.80 -5.41 8.71
C SER A 154 20.82 -6.89 8.33
N THR A 155 19.80 -7.34 7.59
CA THR A 155 19.75 -8.71 7.06
C THR A 155 21.02 -9.01 6.25
N GLY A 156 21.78 -10.02 6.66
CA GLY A 156 23.04 -10.44 6.02
C GLY A 156 24.33 -9.94 6.70
N GLU A 157 24.25 -9.02 7.67
CA GLU A 157 25.43 -8.62 8.43
C GLU A 157 25.67 -9.53 9.64
N ILE A 158 26.86 -10.13 9.72
CA ILE A 158 27.24 -11.01 10.82
C ILE A 158 28.16 -10.24 11.78
N ARG A 159 27.89 -10.33 13.09
CA ARG A 159 28.78 -9.78 14.12
C ARG A 159 30.07 -10.60 14.14
N VAL A 160 31.15 -10.01 13.65
CA VAL A 160 32.49 -10.57 13.81
C VAL A 160 33.00 -10.19 15.20
N ASN A 161 33.16 -11.18 16.07
CA ASN A 161 33.84 -10.98 17.34
C ASN A 161 35.33 -10.80 17.03
N LYS A 162 35.88 -9.62 17.32
CA LYS A 162 37.33 -9.42 17.28
C LYS A 162 37.92 -10.20 18.45
N THR A 163 38.52 -11.35 18.19
CA THR A 163 39.37 -12.04 19.17
C THR A 163 40.63 -11.21 19.35
N CYS A 164 40.92 -10.86 20.61
CA CYS A 164 42.17 -10.24 21.03
C CYS A 164 43.34 -11.22 20.84
#